data_AF-A0AAD3CZ11-F1
#
_entry.id   AF-A0AAD3CZ11-F1
#
_cell.length_a   1.000
_cell.length_b   1.000
_cell.length_c   1.000
_cell.angle_alpha   90.00
_cell.angle_beta   90.00
_cell.angle_gamma   90.00
#
_symmetry.space_group_name_H-M   'P 1'
#
loop_
_entity.id
_entity.type
_entity.pdbx_description
1 polymer ?
#
loop_
_entity_poly.entity_id
_entity_poly.type
_entity_poly.pdbx_seq_one_letter_code
_entity_poly.pdbx_strand_id
1 'polypeptide(L)'
;MLSELRAFASANLKELENCTHPLSDSVQFDECEEHPLAKAIADSINKGLDGLWKEHLTFVDDTMMAEIKEHIRISAAASILSAEIIFGTNPEVDAPVSTEKFMKLFSNYCDCLGIDVDGARLLVIYPINKRVDLCQHVNEIITSLDSGERVLVSLVATVLGKLRHAAQILPDGNFLCFHLQESLNKHLERWGVLKGWGKYRKIHLDKASKWALRLMAMCLEDESNPVWTRPLGLLIPRDAHGTPYSDASTTGLGGFCTSLNFQWRCLVADIVGGTAFKPKERGEGDDLHINVLEFVGIIINIYFSILRIIAKKKYDKKFEYDQGFILHCFADNTSALSWMQHASRSKNAVTRNLAQFLLCLLFNANTIIPLAVQGFHVKGVNNERADALSRPKNFPTYNDVFETYSDLKNLQVLDLPHCLIVQLKRCLSLKLIEAPSKKTMTALLRVDVLSLRPSAKN
;
A
#
# COMPACT_ATOMS: atom_id res chain seq x y z
N MET A 1 5.76 -27.67 -7.84
CA MET A 1 5.33 -28.85 -8.62
C MET A 1 4.80 -29.98 -7.74
N LEU A 2 5.60 -30.61 -6.85
CA LEU A 2 5.08 -31.71 -6.01
C LEU A 2 4.06 -31.23 -4.95
N SER A 3 4.28 -30.08 -4.33
CA SER A 3 3.33 -29.45 -3.39
C SER A 3 2.01 -29.06 -4.07
N GLU A 4 2.09 -28.48 -5.27
CA GLU A 4 0.92 -28.14 -6.10
C GLU A 4 0.15 -29.40 -6.53
N LEU A 5 0.86 -30.47 -6.89
CA LEU A 5 0.24 -31.76 -7.23
C LEU A 5 -0.50 -32.36 -6.03
N ARG A 6 0.08 -32.27 -4.83
CA ARG A 6 -0.56 -32.68 -3.57
C ARG A 6 -1.83 -31.86 -3.31
N ALA A 7 -1.75 -30.52 -3.40
CA ALA A 7 -2.91 -29.65 -3.24
C ALA A 7 -4.02 -30.00 -4.24
N PHE A 8 -3.65 -30.22 -5.50
CA PHE A 8 -4.58 -30.64 -6.56
C PHE A 8 -5.20 -32.01 -6.27
N ALA A 9 -4.43 -32.98 -5.75
CA ALA A 9 -4.93 -34.30 -5.40
C ALA A 9 -5.93 -34.24 -4.24
N SER A 10 -5.61 -33.50 -3.17
CA SER A 10 -6.51 -33.26 -2.04
C SER A 10 -7.85 -32.65 -2.48
N ALA A 11 -7.81 -31.75 -3.47
CA ALA A 11 -8.96 -31.06 -4.03
C ALA A 11 -9.87 -31.94 -4.92
N ASN A 12 -9.28 -32.87 -5.68
CA ASN A 12 -9.95 -33.47 -6.84
C ASN A 12 -10.10 -35.00 -6.79
N LEU A 13 -9.40 -35.70 -5.89
CA LEU A 13 -9.55 -37.14 -5.76
C LEU A 13 -10.86 -37.47 -5.05
N LYS A 14 -11.77 -38.14 -5.76
CA LYS A 14 -13.09 -38.55 -5.24
C LYS A 14 -12.99 -39.38 -3.95
N GLU A 15 -11.93 -40.18 -3.84
CA GLU A 15 -11.65 -41.01 -2.66
C GLU A 15 -11.41 -40.18 -1.39
N LEU A 16 -11.07 -38.89 -1.54
CA LEU A 16 -10.79 -37.97 -0.44
C LEU A 16 -11.99 -37.06 -0.08
N GLU A 17 -13.11 -37.11 -0.79
CA GLU A 17 -14.24 -36.18 -0.57
C GLU A 17 -14.94 -36.36 0.79
N ASN A 18 -14.81 -37.52 1.43
CA ASN A 18 -15.37 -37.82 2.76
C ASN A 18 -14.37 -38.60 3.64
N CYS A 19 -13.07 -38.34 3.48
CA CYS A 19 -12.06 -39.06 4.21
C CYS A 19 -11.91 -38.59 5.67
N THR A 20 -11.35 -39.45 6.50
CA THR A 20 -10.96 -39.17 7.90
C THR A 20 -9.52 -39.59 8.11
N HIS A 21 -8.82 -38.93 9.03
CA HIS A 21 -7.45 -39.30 9.38
C HIS A 21 -7.22 -39.08 10.89
N PRO A 22 -6.58 -40.01 11.63
CA PRO A 22 -6.39 -39.88 13.08
C PRO A 22 -5.76 -38.56 13.51
N LEU A 23 -4.81 -38.03 12.74
CA LEU A 23 -4.19 -36.73 13.02
C LEU A 23 -5.21 -35.58 12.94
N SER A 24 -6.03 -35.51 11.89
CA SER A 24 -7.07 -34.46 11.76
C SER A 24 -8.18 -34.62 12.79
N ASP A 25 -8.51 -35.85 13.15
CA ASP A 25 -9.57 -36.15 14.12
C ASP A 25 -9.14 -35.76 15.54
N SER A 26 -7.84 -35.83 15.83
CA SER A 26 -7.27 -35.43 17.12
C SER A 26 -7.21 -33.91 17.35
N VAL A 27 -7.31 -33.10 16.28
CA VAL A 27 -7.27 -31.63 16.38
C VAL A 27 -8.52 -31.13 17.09
N GLN A 28 -8.37 -30.26 18.07
CA GLN A 28 -9.49 -29.65 18.80
C GLN A 28 -9.96 -28.38 18.09
N PHE A 29 -11.22 -27.97 18.31
CA PHE A 29 -11.63 -26.63 17.92
C PHE A 29 -11.27 -25.66 19.04
N ASP A 30 -10.75 -24.50 18.66
CA ASP A 30 -10.57 -23.40 19.59
C ASP A 30 -11.96 -22.86 20.00
N GLU A 31 -12.30 -23.01 21.28
CA GLU A 31 -13.58 -22.58 21.85
C GLU A 31 -13.55 -21.12 22.35
N CYS A 32 -12.45 -20.39 22.10
CA CYS A 32 -12.33 -19.00 22.52
C CYS A 32 -13.48 -18.13 21.96
N GLU A 33 -13.92 -17.14 22.75
CA GLU A 33 -15.15 -16.34 22.57
C GLU A 33 -15.55 -16.11 21.11
N GLU A 34 -16.84 -16.32 20.81
CA GLU A 34 -17.47 -15.99 19.53
C GLU A 34 -17.28 -14.51 19.22
N HIS A 35 -16.14 -14.15 18.62
CA HIS A 35 -15.97 -12.85 18.01
C HIS A 35 -16.96 -12.76 16.85
N PRO A 36 -17.74 -11.67 16.74
CA PRO A 36 -18.63 -11.49 15.61
C PRO A 36 -17.81 -11.56 14.33
N LEU A 37 -18.17 -12.51 13.45
CA LEU A 37 -17.48 -12.70 12.18
C LEU A 37 -17.65 -11.44 11.32
N ALA A 38 -16.52 -10.86 10.93
CA ALA A 38 -16.50 -9.78 9.96
C ALA A 38 -17.10 -10.28 8.65
N LYS A 39 -18.06 -9.52 8.13
CA LYS A 39 -18.71 -9.87 6.88
C LYS A 39 -17.77 -9.62 5.71
N ALA A 40 -17.39 -10.68 5.00
CA ALA A 40 -16.75 -10.54 3.71
C ALA A 40 -17.71 -9.82 2.74
N ILE A 41 -17.21 -8.76 2.11
CA ILE A 41 -17.97 -8.02 1.09
C ILE A 41 -17.75 -8.73 -0.24
N ALA A 42 -18.80 -9.10 -0.95
CA ALA A 42 -18.67 -9.62 -2.31
C ALA A 42 -18.54 -8.47 -3.31
N ASP A 43 -17.79 -8.67 -4.39
CA ASP A 43 -17.69 -7.71 -5.50
C ASP A 43 -17.58 -8.42 -6.85
N SER A 44 -17.31 -7.67 -7.93
CA SER A 44 -17.25 -8.25 -9.28
C SER A 44 -16.15 -9.29 -9.44
N ILE A 45 -15.10 -9.22 -8.61
CA ILE A 45 -13.90 -10.06 -8.64
C ILE A 45 -14.02 -11.23 -7.64
N ASN A 46 -14.52 -10.96 -6.44
CA ASN A 46 -14.59 -11.89 -5.32
C ASN A 46 -16.06 -12.10 -4.93
N LYS A 47 -16.73 -13.05 -5.59
CA LYS A 47 -18.18 -13.27 -5.45
C LYS A 47 -18.57 -14.12 -4.23
N GLY A 48 -17.60 -14.71 -3.55
CA GLY A 48 -17.82 -15.75 -2.54
C GLY A 48 -17.88 -17.15 -3.15
N LEU A 49 -18.20 -18.14 -2.33
CA LEU A 49 -18.21 -19.56 -2.70
C LEU A 49 -19.60 -20.15 -2.54
N ASP A 50 -19.98 -20.97 -3.52
CA ASP A 50 -21.16 -21.84 -3.47
C ASP A 50 -20.69 -23.29 -3.24
N GLY A 51 -20.36 -23.66 -1.99
CA GLY A 51 -20.01 -25.03 -1.59
C GLY A 51 -18.61 -25.19 -0.98
N LEU A 52 -18.12 -26.45 -0.98
CA LEU A 52 -16.81 -26.85 -0.46
C LEU A 52 -15.67 -26.12 -1.16
N TRP A 53 -14.76 -25.51 -0.40
CA TRP A 53 -13.56 -24.91 -0.95
C TRP A 53 -12.52 -26.00 -1.19
N LYS A 54 -12.23 -26.28 -2.46
CA LYS A 54 -11.36 -27.41 -2.83
C LYS A 54 -9.88 -27.03 -2.93
N GLU A 55 -9.51 -25.74 -2.97
CA GLU A 55 -8.11 -25.35 -3.24
C GLU A 55 -7.28 -25.21 -1.95
N HIS A 56 -6.18 -25.96 -1.85
CA HIS A 56 -5.20 -25.77 -0.78
C HIS A 56 -4.03 -24.92 -1.28
N LEU A 57 -3.69 -23.87 -0.55
CA LEU A 57 -2.53 -23.04 -0.87
C LEU A 57 -1.29 -23.66 -0.23
N THR A 58 -0.28 -23.91 -1.06
CA THR A 58 1.00 -24.48 -0.61
C THR A 58 2.14 -23.54 -0.99
N PHE A 59 3.11 -23.39 -0.11
CA PHE A 59 4.36 -22.68 -0.42
C PHE A 59 5.53 -23.51 0.08
N VAL A 60 6.31 -24.08 -0.85
CA VAL A 60 7.36 -25.06 -0.52
C VAL A 60 6.78 -26.24 0.27
N ASP A 61 7.13 -26.39 1.54
CA ASP A 61 6.65 -27.42 2.47
C ASP A 61 5.45 -26.96 3.30
N ASP A 62 5.15 -25.66 3.33
CA ASP A 62 4.08 -25.09 4.15
C ASP A 62 2.69 -25.26 3.53
N THR A 63 1.77 -25.76 4.36
CA THR A 63 0.33 -26.00 4.17
C THR A 63 -0.59 -24.92 4.73
N MET A 64 -1.29 -24.09 3.95
CA MET A 64 -2.39 -23.29 4.50
C MET A 64 -3.76 -23.78 4.03
N MET A 65 -4.68 -23.88 4.97
CA MET A 65 -6.05 -24.34 4.74
C MET A 65 -7.02 -23.37 5.41
N ALA A 66 -8.00 -22.92 4.64
CA ALA A 66 -9.14 -22.16 5.13
C ALA A 66 -10.40 -22.85 4.66
N GLU A 67 -11.32 -23.14 5.58
CA GLU A 67 -12.55 -23.86 5.30
C GLU A 67 -13.58 -23.53 6.39
N ILE A 68 -14.87 -23.75 6.10
CA ILE A 68 -15.92 -23.65 7.11
C ILE A 68 -15.80 -24.76 8.15
N LYS A 69 -16.31 -24.51 9.36
CA LYS A 69 -16.18 -25.38 10.54
C LYS A 69 -16.66 -26.81 10.26
N GLU A 70 -17.71 -26.95 9.46
CA GLU A 70 -18.33 -28.22 9.07
C GLU A 70 -17.42 -29.10 8.22
N HIS A 71 -16.47 -28.51 7.48
CA HIS A 71 -15.67 -29.21 6.47
C HIS A 71 -14.17 -29.24 6.77
N ILE A 72 -13.65 -28.38 7.66
CA ILE A 72 -12.21 -28.24 7.92
C ILE A 72 -11.52 -29.56 8.32
N ARG A 73 -12.22 -30.46 9.06
CA ARG A 73 -11.67 -31.78 9.43
C ARG A 73 -11.45 -32.68 8.22
N ILE A 74 -12.43 -32.75 7.32
CA ILE A 74 -12.37 -33.55 6.10
C ILE A 74 -11.28 -33.00 5.19
N SER A 75 -11.25 -31.67 5.02
CA SER A 75 -10.21 -31.00 4.24
C SER A 75 -8.82 -31.31 4.82
N ALA A 76 -8.63 -31.26 6.14
CA ALA A 76 -7.36 -31.58 6.78
C ALA A 76 -6.95 -33.05 6.55
N ALA A 77 -7.90 -33.99 6.65
CA ALA A 77 -7.68 -35.40 6.34
C ALA A 77 -7.24 -35.60 4.88
N ALA A 78 -7.93 -34.94 3.93
CA ALA A 78 -7.61 -35.00 2.50
C ALA A 78 -6.19 -34.47 2.21
N SER A 79 -5.78 -33.39 2.88
CA SER A 79 -4.44 -32.82 2.76
C SER A 79 -3.35 -33.77 3.26
N ILE A 80 -3.61 -34.53 4.34
CA ILE A 80 -2.68 -35.54 4.86
C ILE A 80 -2.61 -36.74 3.91
N LEU A 81 -3.75 -37.33 3.57
CA LEU A 81 -3.81 -38.52 2.70
C LEU A 81 -3.25 -38.24 1.31
N SER A 82 -3.48 -37.04 0.76
CA SER A 82 -2.85 -36.64 -0.50
C SER A 82 -1.32 -36.57 -0.40
N ALA A 83 -0.77 -36.16 0.76
CA ALA A 83 0.68 -36.18 0.99
C ALA A 83 1.19 -37.63 1.03
N GLU A 84 0.48 -38.54 1.69
CA GLU A 84 0.81 -39.96 1.76
C GLU A 84 0.75 -40.64 0.38
N ILE A 85 -0.25 -40.31 -0.44
CA ILE A 85 -0.38 -40.83 -1.81
C ILE A 85 0.77 -40.35 -2.70
N ILE A 86 1.13 -39.06 -2.64
CA ILE A 86 2.11 -38.46 -3.54
C ILE A 86 3.55 -38.76 -3.11
N PHE A 87 3.84 -38.71 -1.81
CA PHE A 87 5.19 -38.91 -1.28
C PHE A 87 5.47 -40.35 -0.83
N GLY A 88 4.43 -41.16 -0.65
CA GLY A 88 4.51 -42.52 -0.15
C GLY A 88 4.62 -42.60 1.38
N THR A 89 4.31 -43.78 1.90
CA THR A 89 4.44 -44.13 3.32
C THR A 89 5.53 -45.19 3.47
N ASN A 90 6.80 -44.79 3.33
CA ASN A 90 7.92 -45.71 3.56
C ASN A 90 8.31 -45.67 5.04
N PRO A 91 8.27 -46.79 5.79
CA PRO A 91 8.69 -46.81 7.19
C PRO A 91 10.18 -46.48 7.42
N GLU A 92 11.02 -46.50 6.38
CA GLU A 92 12.44 -46.10 6.44
C GLU A 92 12.66 -44.58 6.25
N VAL A 93 11.61 -43.82 5.94
CA VAL A 93 11.66 -42.37 5.73
C VAL A 93 10.67 -41.70 6.67
N ASP A 94 10.98 -40.48 7.10
CA ASP A 94 10.05 -39.69 7.90
C ASP A 94 8.70 -39.55 7.19
N ALA A 95 7.62 -39.60 7.98
CA ALA A 95 6.27 -39.43 7.47
C ALA A 95 6.15 -38.10 6.70
N PRO A 96 5.37 -38.06 5.60
CA PRO A 96 5.26 -36.87 4.76
C PRO A 96 4.63 -35.66 5.47
N VAL A 97 3.96 -35.90 6.60
CA VAL A 97 3.41 -34.87 7.48
C VAL A 97 4.01 -35.02 8.88
N SER A 98 4.62 -33.96 9.39
CA SER A 98 5.16 -33.93 10.75
C SER A 98 4.04 -33.85 11.77
N THR A 99 3.86 -34.90 12.57
CA THR A 99 2.87 -34.93 13.66
C THR A 99 3.15 -33.91 14.76
N GLU A 100 4.42 -33.61 15.01
CA GLU A 100 4.85 -32.62 16.01
C GLU A 100 4.46 -31.20 15.60
N LYS A 101 4.66 -30.87 14.31
CA LYS A 101 4.36 -29.55 13.75
C LYS A 101 2.92 -29.42 13.26
N PHE A 102 2.18 -30.53 13.15
CA PHE A 102 0.79 -30.48 12.72
C PHE A 102 -0.04 -29.66 13.70
N MET A 103 -1.00 -28.90 13.16
CA MET A 103 -1.83 -28.02 13.98
C MET A 103 -2.61 -28.82 15.03
N LYS A 104 -2.69 -28.26 16.24
CA LYS A 104 -3.41 -28.89 17.38
C LYS A 104 -4.79 -28.31 17.61
N LEU A 105 -5.02 -27.10 17.08
CA LEU A 105 -6.26 -26.35 17.19
C LEU A 105 -6.70 -25.86 15.81
N PHE A 106 -7.95 -26.13 15.44
CA PHE A 106 -8.65 -25.39 14.41
C PHE A 106 -9.13 -24.08 15.03
N SER A 107 -8.58 -22.96 14.56
CA SER A 107 -8.88 -21.63 15.06
C SER A 107 -9.17 -20.70 13.89
N ASN A 108 -9.85 -19.59 14.20
CA ASN A 108 -9.97 -18.46 13.29
C ASN A 108 -8.64 -17.70 13.12
N TYR A 109 -7.65 -17.99 13.97
CA TYR A 109 -6.32 -17.41 13.89
C TYR A 109 -5.29 -18.44 13.39
N CYS A 110 -4.43 -18.03 12.46
CA CYS A 110 -3.36 -18.88 11.93
C CYS A 110 -2.09 -18.06 11.67
N ASP A 111 -0.93 -18.57 12.10
CA ASP A 111 0.37 -18.11 11.58
C ASP A 111 0.64 -18.86 10.27
N CYS A 112 0.87 -18.12 9.18
CA CYS A 112 1.25 -18.67 7.89
C CYS A 112 2.41 -17.88 7.29
N LEU A 113 3.50 -18.57 6.93
CA LEU A 113 4.71 -17.94 6.37
C LEU A 113 5.27 -16.81 7.26
N GLY A 114 5.04 -16.93 8.56
CA GLY A 114 5.42 -15.94 9.57
C GLY A 114 4.60 -14.65 9.48
N ILE A 115 3.37 -14.72 9.02
CA ILE A 115 2.37 -13.66 9.03
C ILE A 115 1.13 -14.20 9.75
N ASP A 116 0.62 -13.40 10.67
CA ASP A 116 -0.58 -13.75 11.42
C ASP A 116 -1.83 -13.42 10.59
N VAL A 117 -2.77 -14.34 10.50
CA VAL A 117 -4.05 -14.18 9.80
C VAL A 117 -5.19 -14.42 10.78
N ASP A 118 -6.09 -13.45 10.89
CA ASP A 118 -7.32 -13.55 11.66
C ASP A 118 -8.50 -13.63 10.70
N GLY A 119 -8.97 -14.85 10.45
CA GLY A 119 -10.11 -15.15 9.59
C GLY A 119 -11.45 -14.67 10.13
N ALA A 120 -11.61 -14.55 11.46
CA ALA A 120 -12.84 -14.03 12.04
C ALA A 120 -13.00 -12.54 11.76
N ARG A 121 -11.93 -11.75 11.84
CA ARG A 121 -11.94 -10.31 11.56
C ARG A 121 -11.52 -9.96 10.13
N LEU A 122 -11.08 -10.95 9.34
CA LEU A 122 -10.50 -10.81 8.01
C LEU A 122 -9.29 -9.85 8.01
N LEU A 123 -8.37 -10.05 8.95
CA LEU A 123 -7.17 -9.24 9.13
C LEU A 123 -5.90 -10.04 8.81
N VAL A 124 -4.90 -9.35 8.27
CA VAL A 124 -3.54 -9.84 8.08
C VAL A 124 -2.60 -8.96 8.90
N ILE A 125 -1.84 -9.58 9.80
CA ILE A 125 -1.12 -8.93 10.87
C ILE A 125 0.36 -9.26 10.76
N TYR A 126 1.20 -8.23 10.82
CA TYR A 126 2.64 -8.42 10.93
C TYR A 126 2.99 -8.72 12.41
N PRO A 127 3.55 -9.91 12.72
CA PRO A 127 3.68 -10.38 14.10
C PRO A 127 4.44 -9.42 15.01
N ILE A 128 3.99 -9.29 16.27
CA ILE A 128 4.58 -8.34 17.24
C ILE A 128 6.06 -8.63 17.54
N ASN A 129 6.42 -9.90 17.69
CA ASN A 129 7.82 -10.32 17.90
C ASN A 129 8.72 -9.87 16.73
N LYS A 130 8.25 -9.99 15.48
CA LYS A 130 8.97 -9.51 14.30
C LYS A 130 9.06 -7.99 14.23
N ARG A 131 8.06 -7.27 14.76
CA ARG A 131 8.08 -5.81 14.89
C ARG A 131 9.12 -5.33 15.90
N VAL A 132 9.15 -5.94 17.08
CA VAL A 132 10.15 -5.64 18.14
C VAL A 132 11.57 -5.85 17.62
N ASP A 133 11.79 -6.99 16.97
CA ASP A 133 13.07 -7.38 16.38
C ASP A 133 13.49 -6.45 15.20
N LEU A 134 12.54 -6.03 14.35
CA LEU A 134 12.80 -5.00 13.34
C LEU A 134 13.12 -3.64 13.97
N CYS A 135 12.39 -3.24 15.01
CA CYS A 135 12.57 -1.98 15.74
C CYS A 135 13.96 -1.90 16.36
N GLN A 136 14.43 -2.99 16.99
CA GLN A 136 15.76 -3.06 17.57
C GLN A 136 16.84 -2.77 16.52
N HIS A 137 16.80 -3.45 15.37
CA HIS A 137 17.79 -3.23 14.31
C HIS A 137 17.70 -1.85 13.68
N VAL A 138 16.49 -1.32 13.48
CA VAL A 138 16.32 0.05 12.96
C VAL A 138 16.92 1.08 13.93
N ASN A 139 16.68 0.92 15.23
CA ASN A 139 17.22 1.81 16.25
C ASN A 139 18.75 1.72 16.33
N GLU A 140 19.34 0.53 16.24
CA GLU A 140 20.80 0.35 16.20
C GLU A 140 21.43 1.11 15.01
N ILE A 141 20.80 1.06 13.84
CA ILE A 141 21.22 1.85 12.68
C ILE A 141 21.09 3.35 12.98
N ILE A 142 19.95 3.81 13.50
CA ILE A 142 19.72 5.24 13.78
C ILE A 142 20.73 5.77 14.80
N THR A 143 20.99 5.06 15.89
CA THR A 143 22.01 5.43 16.87
C THR A 143 23.38 5.61 16.22
N SER A 144 23.80 4.65 15.39
CA SER A 144 25.06 4.75 14.64
C SER A 144 25.09 5.98 13.72
N LEU A 145 23.97 6.28 13.05
CA LEU A 145 23.86 7.44 12.15
C LEU A 145 23.90 8.78 12.89
N ASP A 146 23.32 8.85 14.07
CA ASP A 146 23.27 10.05 14.91
C ASP A 146 24.64 10.32 15.57
N SER A 147 25.42 9.28 15.86
CA SER A 147 26.82 9.39 16.27
C SER A 147 27.79 9.69 15.11
N GLY A 148 27.28 9.80 13.87
CA GLY A 148 28.10 10.08 12.68
C GLY A 148 28.91 8.86 12.18
N GLU A 149 28.65 7.68 12.72
CA GLU A 149 29.36 6.45 12.38
C GLU A 149 28.86 5.81 11.08
N ARG A 150 29.66 4.87 10.57
CA ARG A 150 29.25 3.97 9.48
C ARG A 150 28.54 2.75 10.03
N VAL A 151 27.49 2.33 9.35
CA VAL A 151 26.61 1.23 9.76
C VAL A 151 27.09 -0.08 9.15
N LEU A 152 26.94 -1.21 9.84
CA LEU A 152 27.24 -2.52 9.26
C LEU A 152 26.35 -2.83 8.05
N VAL A 153 26.96 -3.25 6.93
CA VAL A 153 26.24 -3.66 5.71
C VAL A 153 25.32 -4.84 5.98
N SER A 154 25.75 -5.80 6.81
CA SER A 154 24.92 -6.93 7.24
C SER A 154 23.67 -6.49 8.00
N LEU A 155 23.79 -5.45 8.84
CA LEU A 155 22.66 -4.90 9.58
C LEU A 155 21.66 -4.21 8.65
N VAL A 156 22.16 -3.39 7.71
CA VAL A 156 21.30 -2.75 6.68
C VAL A 156 20.61 -3.81 5.80
N ALA A 157 21.32 -4.86 5.39
CA ALA A 157 20.76 -5.96 4.61
C ALA A 157 19.70 -6.75 5.42
N THR A 158 19.93 -6.95 6.71
CA THR A 158 18.97 -7.59 7.62
C THR A 158 17.69 -6.78 7.74
N VAL A 159 17.80 -5.46 7.96
CA VAL A 159 16.64 -4.55 7.99
C VAL A 159 15.93 -4.54 6.66
N LEU A 160 16.65 -4.49 5.52
CA LEU A 160 16.04 -4.56 4.20
C LEU A 160 15.26 -5.87 3.99
N GLY A 161 15.80 -7.01 4.40
CA GLY A 161 15.14 -8.32 4.29
C GLY A 161 13.85 -8.38 5.12
N LYS A 162 13.92 -7.98 6.38
CA LYS A 162 12.74 -7.92 7.27
C LYS A 162 11.69 -6.93 6.77
N LEU A 163 12.12 -5.76 6.29
CA LEU A 163 11.21 -4.77 5.74
C LEU A 163 10.52 -5.25 4.46
N ARG A 164 11.20 -6.01 3.60
CA ARG A 164 10.57 -6.63 2.41
C ARG A 164 9.52 -7.66 2.78
N HIS A 165 9.74 -8.42 3.86
CA HIS A 165 8.72 -9.33 4.38
C HIS A 165 7.52 -8.54 4.93
N ALA A 166 7.77 -7.50 5.73
CA ALA A 166 6.72 -6.60 6.24
C ALA A 166 5.97 -5.83 5.14
N ALA A 167 6.64 -5.51 4.02
CA ALA A 167 6.06 -4.79 2.88
C ALA A 167 4.94 -5.54 2.17
N GLN A 168 4.74 -6.83 2.46
CA GLN A 168 3.57 -7.59 2.01
C GLN A 168 2.27 -7.08 2.65
N ILE A 169 2.37 -6.42 3.81
CA ILE A 169 1.23 -5.90 4.58
C ILE A 169 1.29 -4.37 4.64
N LEU A 170 2.48 -3.83 4.89
CA LEU A 170 2.67 -2.39 5.11
C LEU A 170 2.31 -1.58 3.86
N PRO A 171 1.44 -0.55 3.96
CA PRO A 171 1.11 0.31 2.83
C PRO A 171 2.39 0.93 2.26
N ASP A 172 2.57 0.77 0.95
CA ASP A 172 3.74 1.31 0.23
C ASP A 172 5.09 0.85 0.80
N GLY A 173 5.15 -0.29 1.50
CA GLY A 173 6.37 -0.80 2.14
C GLY A 173 7.54 -1.00 1.17
N ASN A 174 7.25 -1.36 -0.08
CA ASN A 174 8.25 -1.48 -1.14
C ASN A 174 8.99 -0.17 -1.42
N PHE A 175 8.30 0.96 -1.30
CA PHE A 175 8.91 2.27 -1.51
C PHE A 175 10.04 2.52 -0.51
N LEU A 176 9.83 2.16 0.75
CA LEU A 176 10.81 2.29 1.82
C LEU A 176 12.02 1.37 1.58
N CYS A 177 11.77 0.14 1.10
CA CYS A 177 12.83 -0.80 0.74
C CYS A 177 13.77 -0.25 -0.34
N PHE A 178 13.25 0.48 -1.32
CA PHE A 178 14.06 0.95 -2.45
C PHE A 178 15.16 1.93 -2.03
N HIS A 179 14.93 2.78 -1.02
CA HIS A 179 15.97 3.69 -0.53
C HIS A 179 17.16 2.94 0.08
N LEU A 180 16.87 1.95 0.92
CA LEU A 180 17.91 1.10 1.52
C LEU A 180 18.62 0.24 0.48
N GLN A 181 17.86 -0.34 -0.45
CA GLN A 181 18.40 -1.14 -1.54
C GLN A 181 19.31 -0.32 -2.45
N GLU A 182 18.93 0.91 -2.82
CA GLU A 182 19.77 1.76 -3.67
C GLU A 182 21.09 2.12 -2.99
N SER A 183 21.06 2.45 -1.69
CA SER A 183 22.28 2.69 -0.92
C SER A 183 23.19 1.46 -0.89
N LEU A 184 22.62 0.28 -0.64
CA LEU A 184 23.37 -0.98 -0.65
C LEU A 184 23.96 -1.28 -2.03
N ASN A 185 23.16 -1.17 -3.10
CA ASN A 185 23.62 -1.43 -4.46
C ASN A 185 24.76 -0.49 -4.85
N LYS A 186 24.65 0.83 -4.60
CA LYS A 186 25.74 1.79 -4.88
C LYS A 186 27.01 1.47 -4.11
N HIS A 187 26.88 1.02 -2.85
CA HIS A 187 28.03 0.59 -2.06
C HIS A 187 28.66 -0.67 -2.67
N LEU A 188 27.85 -1.68 -3.01
CA LEU A 188 28.33 -2.90 -3.64
C LEU A 188 28.92 -2.67 -5.03
N GLU A 189 28.41 -1.75 -5.85
CA GLU A 189 28.99 -1.42 -7.16
C GLU A 189 30.37 -0.76 -7.03
N ARG A 190 30.52 0.17 -6.09
CA ARG A 190 31.79 0.88 -5.85
C ARG A 190 32.90 -0.03 -5.35
N TRP A 191 32.53 -1.14 -4.72
CA TRP A 191 33.43 -1.93 -3.89
C TRP A 191 33.46 -3.42 -4.30
N GLY A 192 32.47 -3.95 -5.00
CA GLY A 192 32.29 -5.38 -5.30
C GLY A 192 33.37 -6.03 -6.18
N VAL A 193 34.35 -5.25 -6.65
CA VAL A 193 35.48 -5.71 -7.48
C VAL A 193 36.81 -5.77 -6.72
N LEU A 194 36.91 -5.29 -5.46
CA LEU A 194 38.21 -5.09 -4.79
C LEU A 194 38.44 -5.93 -3.51
N LYS A 195 39.69 -6.38 -3.36
CA LYS A 195 40.21 -7.37 -2.38
C LYS A 195 40.40 -6.82 -0.95
N GLY A 196 39.34 -6.51 -0.19
CA GLY A 196 39.60 -6.06 1.20
C GLY A 196 38.47 -6.09 2.21
N TRP A 197 37.69 -7.18 2.27
CA TRP A 197 36.42 -7.37 3.01
C TRP A 197 36.21 -6.54 4.30
N GLY A 198 37.24 -6.27 5.11
CA GLY A 198 37.16 -5.38 6.29
C GLY A 198 36.65 -3.94 6.04
N LYS A 199 37.04 -3.27 4.93
CA LYS A 199 36.55 -1.91 4.60
C LYS A 199 35.12 -1.89 4.03
N TYR A 200 34.60 -3.06 3.64
CA TYR A 200 33.34 -3.28 2.94
C TYR A 200 32.18 -3.47 3.92
N ARG A 201 32.51 -3.91 5.15
CA ARG A 201 31.53 -4.23 6.19
C ARG A 201 30.74 -3.05 6.68
N LYS A 202 31.17 -1.80 6.44
CA LYS A 202 30.47 -0.60 6.90
C LYS A 202 30.15 0.39 5.77
N ILE A 203 28.95 0.98 5.81
CA ILE A 203 28.39 1.88 4.78
C ILE A 203 27.97 3.23 5.40
N HIS A 204 28.11 4.32 4.63
CA HIS A 204 27.42 5.58 4.90
C HIS A 204 26.07 5.60 4.17
N LEU A 205 24.99 5.82 4.91
CA LEU A 205 23.66 5.95 4.33
C LEU A 205 23.38 7.40 3.89
N ASP A 206 22.78 7.55 2.72
CA ASP A 206 22.39 8.84 2.18
C ASP A 206 21.19 9.45 2.94
N LYS A 207 20.92 10.74 2.73
CA LYS A 207 19.83 11.45 3.44
C LYS A 207 18.47 10.77 3.29
N ALA A 208 18.21 10.15 2.14
CA ALA A 208 16.95 9.47 1.86
C ALA A 208 16.80 8.17 2.63
N SER A 209 17.87 7.39 2.73
CA SER A 209 17.90 6.16 3.51
C SER A 209 17.75 6.46 4.99
N LYS A 210 18.42 7.51 5.49
CA LYS A 210 18.24 7.99 6.87
C LYS A 210 16.79 8.40 7.12
N TRP A 211 16.18 9.12 6.20
CA TRP A 211 14.77 9.49 6.29
C TRP A 211 13.85 8.26 6.32
N ALA A 212 14.03 7.30 5.40
CA ALA A 212 13.21 6.10 5.33
C ALA A 212 13.29 5.30 6.64
N LEU A 213 14.48 5.18 7.23
CA LEU A 213 14.67 4.54 8.53
C LEU A 213 13.97 5.27 9.67
N ARG A 214 13.99 6.60 9.68
CA ARG A 214 13.27 7.39 10.69
C ARG A 214 11.76 7.28 10.54
N LEU A 215 11.24 7.28 9.32
CA LEU A 215 9.82 7.02 9.07
C LEU A 215 9.42 5.61 9.54
N MET A 216 10.28 4.61 9.32
CA MET A 216 10.07 3.25 9.83
C MET A 216 10.08 3.19 11.36
N ALA A 217 11.05 3.84 12.01
CA ALA A 217 11.12 3.92 13.46
C ALA A 217 9.84 4.52 14.05
N MET A 218 9.36 5.63 13.50
CA MET A 218 8.08 6.25 13.90
C MET A 218 6.87 5.30 13.75
N CYS A 219 6.90 4.39 12.78
CA CYS A 219 5.83 3.40 12.61
C CYS A 219 5.92 2.25 13.63
N LEU A 220 7.14 1.92 14.05
CA LEU A 220 7.44 0.84 15.00
C LEU A 220 7.33 1.28 16.47
N GLU A 221 7.38 2.59 16.75
CA GLU A 221 7.23 3.16 18.11
C GLU A 221 5.87 2.83 18.75
N ASP A 222 4.82 2.66 17.95
CA ASP A 222 3.47 2.37 18.41
C ASP A 222 3.07 0.94 18.02
N GLU A 223 3.08 0.04 18.99
CA GLU A 223 2.67 -1.36 18.81
C GLU A 223 1.20 -1.50 18.40
N SER A 224 0.37 -0.50 18.70
CA SER A 224 -1.05 -0.48 18.32
C SER A 224 -1.30 0.16 16.96
N ASN A 225 -0.25 0.61 16.26
CA ASN A 225 -0.38 1.27 14.98
C ASN A 225 -1.03 0.34 13.94
N PRO A 226 -2.20 0.71 13.38
CA PRO A 226 -2.98 -0.18 12.51
C PRO A 226 -2.30 -0.44 11.16
N VAL A 227 -1.23 0.26 10.80
CA VAL A 227 -0.47 -0.07 9.57
C VAL A 227 0.14 -1.49 9.59
N TRP A 228 0.26 -2.08 10.79
CA TRP A 228 0.73 -3.45 11.00
C TRP A 228 -0.40 -4.49 11.00
N THR A 229 -1.65 -4.05 10.89
CA THR A 229 -2.86 -4.89 10.91
C THR A 229 -3.78 -4.44 9.80
N ARG A 230 -3.75 -5.16 8.68
CA ARG A 230 -4.42 -4.74 7.46
C ARG A 230 -5.61 -5.64 7.16
N PRO A 231 -6.78 -5.07 6.81
CA PRO A 231 -7.86 -5.87 6.28
C PRO A 231 -7.43 -6.64 5.02
N LEU A 232 -7.80 -7.91 4.95
CA LEU A 232 -7.47 -8.81 3.83
C LEU A 232 -7.96 -8.24 2.50
N GLY A 233 -9.12 -7.58 2.50
CA GLY A 233 -9.68 -6.90 1.32
C GLY A 233 -8.75 -5.85 0.69
N LEU A 234 -7.79 -5.29 1.43
CA LEU A 234 -6.82 -4.32 0.91
C LEU A 234 -5.55 -4.96 0.32
N LEU A 235 -5.40 -6.29 0.44
CA LEU A 235 -4.24 -7.04 -0.02
C LEU A 235 -4.52 -7.87 -1.28
N ILE A 236 -5.80 -8.06 -1.60
CA ILE A 236 -6.25 -8.78 -2.79
C ILE A 236 -6.87 -7.81 -3.81
N PRO A 237 -6.94 -8.17 -5.10
CA PRO A 237 -7.68 -7.38 -6.09
C PRO A 237 -9.16 -7.27 -5.72
N ARG A 238 -9.72 -6.07 -5.78
CA ARG A 238 -11.12 -5.74 -5.47
C ARG A 238 -11.61 -4.59 -6.35
N ASP A 239 -12.92 -4.40 -6.40
CA ASP A 239 -13.50 -3.19 -7.00
C ASP A 239 -13.11 -1.92 -6.20
N ALA A 240 -12.89 -0.83 -6.92
CA ALA A 240 -12.57 0.45 -6.30
C ALA A 240 -13.80 1.10 -5.66
N HIS A 241 -13.61 1.65 -4.47
CA HIS A 241 -14.61 2.50 -3.81
C HIS A 241 -14.57 3.92 -4.38
N GLY A 242 -13.41 4.37 -4.87
CA GLY A 242 -13.18 5.68 -5.44
C GLY A 242 -12.33 5.62 -6.70
N THR A 243 -12.72 6.34 -7.74
CA THR A 243 -11.98 6.42 -9.01
C THR A 243 -11.73 7.89 -9.40
N PRO A 244 -10.81 8.58 -8.71
CA PRO A 244 -10.51 9.98 -9.04
C PRO A 244 -9.70 10.08 -10.35
N TYR A 245 -9.99 11.09 -11.16
CA TYR A 245 -9.31 11.40 -12.42
C TYR A 245 -8.61 12.76 -12.30
N SER A 246 -7.37 12.87 -12.75
CA SER A 246 -6.61 14.13 -12.75
C SER A 246 -5.96 14.40 -14.10
N ASP A 247 -5.74 15.68 -14.36
CA ASP A 247 -4.97 16.16 -15.49
C ASP A 247 -4.24 17.46 -15.09
N ALA A 248 -3.19 17.80 -15.81
CA ALA A 248 -2.50 19.07 -15.67
C ALA A 248 -2.15 19.66 -17.04
N SER A 249 -2.39 20.96 -17.16
CA SER A 249 -1.91 21.78 -18.26
C SER A 249 -0.77 22.68 -17.79
N THR A 250 -0.23 23.45 -18.73
CA THR A 250 0.81 24.46 -18.42
C THR A 250 0.28 25.63 -17.58
N THR A 251 -1.05 25.76 -17.45
CA THR A 251 -1.69 26.90 -16.78
C THR A 251 -2.56 26.52 -15.60
N GLY A 252 -3.05 25.29 -15.54
CA GLY A 252 -3.91 24.83 -14.47
C GLY A 252 -3.79 23.34 -14.24
N LEU A 253 -4.30 22.90 -13.09
CA LEU A 253 -4.47 21.50 -12.72
C LEU A 253 -5.95 21.29 -12.42
N GLY A 254 -6.45 20.09 -12.70
CA GLY A 254 -7.84 19.75 -12.48
C GLY A 254 -8.04 18.30 -12.13
N GLY A 255 -9.09 18.00 -11.40
CA GLY A 255 -9.47 16.63 -11.11
C GLY A 255 -10.86 16.50 -10.52
N PHE A 256 -11.40 15.30 -10.59
CA PHE A 256 -12.74 14.98 -10.10
C PHE A 256 -12.85 13.52 -9.68
N CYS A 257 -13.88 13.21 -8.91
CA CYS A 257 -14.27 11.85 -8.56
C CYS A 257 -15.77 11.79 -8.33
N THR A 258 -16.49 11.09 -9.21
CA THR A 258 -17.94 10.98 -9.14
C THR A 258 -18.39 10.20 -7.89
N SER A 259 -17.75 9.06 -7.58
CA SER A 259 -18.15 8.20 -6.45
C SER A 259 -17.87 8.82 -5.07
N LEU A 260 -16.90 9.74 -5.00
CA LEU A 260 -16.61 10.55 -3.80
C LEU A 260 -17.19 11.98 -3.89
N ASN A 261 -17.98 12.25 -4.93
CA ASN A 261 -18.73 13.48 -5.16
C ASN A 261 -17.87 14.77 -5.10
N PHE A 262 -16.71 14.82 -5.74
CA PHE A 262 -15.91 16.06 -5.72
C PHE A 262 -15.32 16.41 -7.07
N GLN A 263 -15.02 17.69 -7.24
CA GLN A 263 -14.19 18.24 -8.29
C GLN A 263 -13.36 19.40 -7.75
N TRP A 264 -12.24 19.68 -8.39
CA TRP A 264 -11.37 20.79 -8.03
C TRP A 264 -10.57 21.24 -9.26
N ARG A 265 -10.11 22.48 -9.21
CA ARG A 265 -9.13 23.03 -10.14
C ARG A 265 -8.30 24.10 -9.44
N CYS A 266 -7.08 24.33 -9.91
CA CYS A 266 -6.25 25.43 -9.45
C CYS A 266 -5.32 25.91 -10.56
N LEU A 267 -4.81 27.13 -10.43
CA LEU A 267 -3.81 27.64 -11.36
C LEU A 267 -2.43 27.10 -10.98
N VAL A 268 -1.61 26.82 -12.00
CA VAL A 268 -0.20 26.45 -11.78
C VAL A 268 0.54 27.56 -11.01
N ALA A 269 0.18 28.82 -11.25
CA ALA A 269 0.74 29.97 -10.54
C ALA A 269 0.51 29.92 -9.03
N ASP A 270 -0.63 29.35 -8.59
CA ASP A 270 -0.98 29.25 -7.17
C ASP A 270 -0.10 28.23 -6.44
N ILE A 271 0.35 27.18 -7.15
CA ILE A 271 1.22 26.14 -6.60
C ILE A 271 2.70 26.46 -6.79
N VAL A 272 3.13 26.91 -7.97
CA VAL A 272 4.56 27.13 -8.27
C VAL A 272 5.05 28.50 -7.77
N GLY A 273 4.14 29.48 -7.65
CA GLY A 273 4.43 30.81 -7.10
C GLY A 273 5.32 31.65 -8.02
N GLY A 274 4.72 32.39 -8.96
CA GLY A 274 5.27 33.56 -9.69
C GLY A 274 6.57 33.42 -10.50
N THR A 275 7.43 32.46 -10.18
CA THR A 275 8.63 32.11 -10.94
C THR A 275 8.21 31.21 -12.09
N ALA A 276 8.61 31.62 -13.29
CA ALA A 276 8.05 31.14 -14.54
C ALA A 276 8.15 29.61 -14.67
N PHE A 277 7.03 28.92 -14.53
CA PHE A 277 6.87 27.61 -15.13
C PHE A 277 7.00 27.79 -16.65
N LYS A 278 8.18 27.47 -17.20
CA LYS A 278 8.37 27.33 -18.63
C LYS A 278 8.34 25.84 -18.93
N PRO A 279 7.21 25.29 -19.43
CA PRO A 279 7.18 23.91 -19.85
C PRO A 279 8.21 23.75 -20.97
N LYS A 280 9.22 22.91 -20.76
CA LYS A 280 10.06 22.45 -21.86
C LYS A 280 9.51 21.13 -22.37
N GLU A 281 9.42 21.02 -23.69
CA GLU A 281 9.50 19.72 -24.33
C GLU A 281 10.89 19.13 -24.03
N ARG A 282 10.96 17.82 -23.79
CA ARG A 282 12.14 17.08 -23.30
C ARG A 282 13.50 17.67 -23.72
N GLY A 283 14.33 18.04 -22.74
CA GLY A 283 15.76 18.29 -22.93
C GLY A 283 16.22 19.67 -22.45
N GLU A 284 17.17 19.66 -21.51
CA GLU A 284 18.00 20.78 -21.02
C GLU A 284 17.37 21.78 -20.04
N GLY A 285 17.96 21.92 -18.84
CA GLY A 285 17.68 22.99 -17.87
C GLY A 285 17.07 22.55 -16.53
N ASP A 286 17.17 23.40 -15.51
CA ASP A 286 16.72 23.19 -14.13
C ASP A 286 15.21 23.46 -13.88
N ASP A 287 14.40 23.56 -14.94
CA ASP A 287 12.96 23.93 -14.88
C ASP A 287 12.02 22.73 -14.62
N LEU A 288 10.81 22.99 -14.09
CA LEU A 288 9.80 21.99 -13.70
C LEU A 288 9.12 21.36 -14.94
N HIS A 289 9.14 20.03 -15.08
CA HIS A 289 8.54 19.29 -16.21
C HIS A 289 7.03 19.03 -16.01
N ILE A 290 6.24 18.89 -17.09
CA ILE A 290 4.77 18.64 -17.03
C ILE A 290 4.39 17.42 -16.17
N ASN A 291 5.13 16.30 -16.30
CA ASN A 291 5.03 15.13 -15.41
C ASN A 291 5.01 15.47 -13.90
N VAL A 292 5.72 16.53 -13.47
CA VAL A 292 5.72 16.96 -12.07
C VAL A 292 4.35 17.54 -11.69
N LEU A 293 3.76 18.36 -12.56
CA LEU A 293 2.42 18.92 -12.34
C LEU A 293 1.36 17.82 -12.35
N GLU A 294 1.45 16.85 -13.27
CA GLU A 294 0.52 15.72 -13.30
C GLU A 294 0.64 14.86 -12.03
N PHE A 295 1.86 14.68 -11.50
CA PHE A 295 2.05 14.00 -10.21
C PHE A 295 1.50 14.80 -9.03
N VAL A 296 1.62 16.13 -9.05
CA VAL A 296 0.93 17.00 -8.09
C VAL A 296 -0.59 16.84 -8.19
N GLY A 297 -1.14 16.76 -9.40
CA GLY A 297 -2.57 16.50 -9.62
C GLY A 297 -3.05 15.18 -9.01
N ILE A 298 -2.28 14.10 -9.21
CA ILE A 298 -2.53 12.80 -8.58
C ILE A 298 -2.53 12.92 -7.04
N ILE A 299 -1.55 13.63 -6.46
CA ILE A 299 -1.46 13.83 -5.00
C ILE A 299 -2.68 14.59 -4.47
N ILE A 300 -3.12 15.65 -5.16
CA ILE A 300 -4.31 16.43 -4.76
C ILE A 300 -5.57 15.56 -4.83
N ASN A 301 -5.71 14.74 -5.87
CA ASN A 301 -6.82 13.79 -5.99
C ASN A 301 -6.86 12.77 -4.85
N ILE A 302 -5.71 12.20 -4.50
CA ILE A 302 -5.58 11.28 -3.37
C ILE A 302 -5.96 12.00 -2.08
N TYR A 303 -5.46 13.22 -1.86
CA TYR A 303 -5.77 14.01 -0.68
C TYR A 303 -7.26 14.27 -0.51
N PHE A 304 -7.95 14.79 -1.54
CA PHE A 304 -9.39 15.02 -1.46
C PHE A 304 -10.18 13.72 -1.30
N SER A 305 -9.75 12.64 -1.94
CA SER A 305 -10.37 11.33 -1.77
C SER A 305 -10.29 10.85 -0.32
N ILE A 306 -9.13 10.98 0.32
CA ILE A 306 -8.92 10.65 1.73
C ILE A 306 -9.84 11.49 2.62
N LEU A 307 -9.87 12.82 2.42
CA LEU A 307 -10.74 13.69 3.21
C LEU A 307 -12.23 13.34 3.06
N ARG A 308 -12.67 12.99 1.85
CA ARG A 308 -14.05 12.55 1.60
C ARG A 308 -14.38 11.25 2.31
N ILE A 309 -13.47 10.27 2.29
CA ILE A 309 -13.66 9.01 3.00
C ILE A 309 -13.72 9.24 4.52
N ILE A 310 -12.80 10.03 5.07
CA ILE A 310 -12.80 10.39 6.50
C ILE A 310 -14.11 11.10 6.87
N ALA A 311 -14.57 12.04 6.05
CA ALA A 311 -15.83 12.75 6.29
C ALA A 311 -17.04 11.81 6.23
N LYS A 312 -17.11 10.90 5.24
CA LYS A 312 -18.17 9.89 5.17
C LYS A 312 -18.19 9.02 6.43
N LYS A 313 -17.04 8.48 6.86
CA LYS A 313 -16.94 7.69 8.10
C LYS A 313 -17.38 8.47 9.34
N LYS A 314 -17.12 9.78 9.39
CA LYS A 314 -17.49 10.63 10.53
C LYS A 314 -18.99 10.96 10.57
N TYR A 315 -19.60 11.24 9.42
CA TYR A 315 -20.96 11.81 9.36
C TYR A 315 -22.05 10.81 8.94
N ASP A 316 -21.69 9.72 8.28
CA ASP A 316 -22.62 8.68 7.88
C ASP A 316 -22.46 7.45 8.78
N LYS A 317 -23.37 7.32 9.77
CA LYS A 317 -23.37 6.20 10.72
C LYS A 317 -23.63 4.84 10.07
N LYS A 318 -24.10 4.81 8.81
CA LYS A 318 -24.29 3.57 8.04
C LYS A 318 -23.06 3.22 7.21
N PHE A 319 -22.02 4.05 7.24
CA PHE A 319 -20.81 3.85 6.46
C PHE A 319 -19.88 2.86 7.16
N GLU A 320 -20.18 1.58 7.01
CA GLU A 320 -19.39 0.46 7.53
C GLU A 320 -18.55 -0.15 6.40
N TYR A 321 -17.24 0.08 6.44
CA TYR A 321 -16.25 -0.59 5.60
C TYR A 321 -15.09 -1.02 6.48
N ASP A 322 -15.35 -2.02 7.32
CA ASP A 322 -14.34 -2.61 8.21
C ASP A 322 -13.22 -3.28 7.42
N GLN A 323 -13.47 -3.60 6.14
CA GLN A 323 -12.51 -4.13 5.19
C GLN A 323 -11.64 -3.06 4.49
N GLY A 324 -11.78 -1.79 4.87
CA GLY A 324 -11.00 -0.67 4.33
C GLY A 324 -11.49 -0.11 2.99
N PHE A 325 -10.74 0.86 2.45
CA PHE A 325 -11.06 1.57 1.22
C PHE A 325 -10.03 1.35 0.11
N ILE A 326 -10.50 1.36 -1.13
CA ILE A 326 -9.68 1.13 -2.32
C ILE A 326 -9.90 2.26 -3.30
N LEU A 327 -8.81 2.93 -3.67
CA LEU A 327 -8.80 4.05 -4.61
C LEU A 327 -8.00 3.68 -5.86
N HIS A 328 -8.64 3.81 -7.03
CA HIS A 328 -7.99 3.69 -8.32
C HIS A 328 -7.85 5.08 -8.93
N CYS A 329 -6.66 5.67 -8.83
CA CYS A 329 -6.36 7.00 -9.34
C CYS A 329 -6.03 6.92 -10.83
N PHE A 330 -6.80 7.64 -11.65
CA PHE A 330 -6.63 7.69 -13.09
C PHE A 330 -5.90 8.97 -13.52
N ALA A 331 -4.92 8.79 -14.41
CA ALA A 331 -4.24 9.86 -15.13
C ALA A 331 -3.76 9.31 -16.48
N ASP A 332 -3.50 10.19 -17.44
CA ASP A 332 -2.96 9.83 -18.75
C ASP A 332 -1.42 9.80 -18.78
N ASN A 333 -0.77 10.48 -17.85
CA ASN A 333 0.68 10.45 -17.74
C ASN A 333 1.21 9.22 -17.02
N THR A 334 1.74 8.28 -17.80
CA THR A 334 2.34 7.05 -17.29
C THR A 334 3.57 7.29 -16.41
N SER A 335 4.32 8.37 -16.64
CA SER A 335 5.51 8.70 -15.83
C SER A 335 5.10 9.15 -14.42
N ALA A 336 4.11 10.04 -14.32
CA ALA A 336 3.55 10.49 -13.04
C ALA A 336 2.92 9.34 -12.26
N LEU A 337 2.19 8.43 -12.93
CA LEU A 337 1.66 7.22 -12.29
C LEU A 337 2.78 6.30 -11.78
N SER A 338 3.83 6.07 -12.58
CA SER A 338 4.97 5.23 -12.16
C SER A 338 5.66 5.77 -10.91
N TRP A 339 5.63 7.09 -10.70
CA TRP A 339 6.24 7.75 -9.54
C TRP A 339 5.52 7.44 -8.23
N MET A 340 4.24 7.05 -8.25
CA MET A 340 3.54 6.57 -7.06
C MET A 340 4.28 5.38 -6.41
N GLN A 341 4.92 4.53 -7.22
CA GLN A 341 5.57 3.30 -6.73
C GLN A 341 7.10 3.34 -6.81
N HIS A 342 7.66 4.13 -7.72
CA HIS A 342 9.07 4.04 -8.08
C HIS A 342 9.84 5.35 -7.98
N ALA A 343 9.22 6.45 -7.52
CA ALA A 343 9.89 7.75 -7.43
C ALA A 343 11.11 7.76 -6.51
N SER A 344 11.23 6.80 -5.58
CA SER A 344 12.43 6.64 -4.76
C SER A 344 13.71 6.45 -5.58
N ARG A 345 13.60 5.92 -6.82
CA ARG A 345 14.69 5.70 -7.77
C ARG A 345 15.00 6.93 -8.64
N SER A 346 14.18 7.98 -8.57
CA SER A 346 14.39 9.20 -9.36
C SER A 346 15.64 9.93 -8.89
N LYS A 347 16.43 10.50 -9.81
CA LYS A 347 17.52 11.42 -9.45
C LYS A 347 17.02 12.84 -9.16
N ASN A 348 15.81 13.17 -9.61
CA ASN A 348 15.22 14.50 -9.46
C ASN A 348 14.73 14.72 -8.02
N ALA A 349 15.22 15.78 -7.37
CA ALA A 349 14.87 16.10 -5.98
C ALA A 349 13.38 16.42 -5.81
N VAL A 350 12.75 17.13 -6.75
CA VAL A 350 11.33 17.48 -6.71
C VAL A 350 10.46 16.22 -6.74
N THR A 351 10.73 15.29 -7.67
CA THR A 351 10.02 14.01 -7.75
C THR A 351 10.11 13.24 -6.44
N ARG A 352 11.30 13.19 -5.83
CA ARG A 352 11.51 12.51 -4.55
C ARG A 352 10.78 13.20 -3.41
N ASN A 353 10.85 14.54 -3.33
CA ASN A 353 10.17 15.31 -2.29
C ASN A 353 8.64 15.13 -2.36
N LEU A 354 8.06 15.11 -3.56
CA LEU A 354 6.63 14.84 -3.77
C LEU A 354 6.25 13.41 -3.40
N ALA A 355 7.08 12.42 -3.76
CA ALA A 355 6.82 11.03 -3.41
C ALA A 355 6.95 10.78 -1.90
N GLN A 356 7.91 11.43 -1.24
CA GLN A 356 8.01 11.40 0.22
C GLN A 356 6.80 12.04 0.89
N PHE A 357 6.29 13.15 0.35
CA PHE A 357 5.06 13.77 0.81
C PHE A 357 3.86 12.81 0.67
N LEU A 358 3.69 12.20 -0.51
CA LEU A 358 2.64 11.21 -0.77
C LEU A 358 2.73 10.03 0.20
N LEU A 359 3.93 9.48 0.40
CA LEU A 359 4.15 8.37 1.31
C LEU A 359 3.78 8.75 2.75
N CYS A 360 4.24 9.90 3.25
CA CYS A 360 3.86 10.39 4.58
C CYS A 360 2.35 10.59 4.69
N LEU A 361 1.69 11.11 3.64
CA LEU A 361 0.25 11.30 3.62
C LEU A 361 -0.48 9.96 3.71
N LEU A 362 -0.11 8.97 2.90
CA LEU A 362 -0.73 7.64 2.87
C LEU A 362 -0.51 6.87 4.16
N PHE A 363 0.68 6.94 4.76
CA PHE A 363 0.95 6.33 6.06
C PHE A 363 0.06 6.91 7.15
N ASN A 364 0.00 8.25 7.25
CA ASN A 364 -0.83 8.90 8.27
C ASN A 364 -2.33 8.75 7.98
N ALA A 365 -2.73 8.58 6.71
CA ALA A 365 -4.12 8.25 6.38
C ALA A 365 -4.47 6.82 6.85
N ASN A 366 -3.55 5.86 6.66
CA ASN A 366 -3.73 4.47 7.09
C ASN A 366 -3.77 4.30 8.62
N THR A 367 -3.31 5.29 9.40
CA THR A 367 -3.52 5.29 10.87
C THR A 367 -4.93 5.71 11.28
N ILE A 368 -5.71 6.31 10.36
CA ILE A 368 -7.09 6.79 10.60
C ILE A 368 -8.11 5.85 9.94
N ILE A 369 -7.83 5.45 8.69
CA ILE A 369 -8.67 4.60 7.86
C ILE A 369 -7.80 3.64 7.04
N PRO A 370 -8.03 2.32 7.08
CA PRO A 370 -7.33 1.39 6.20
C PRO A 370 -7.60 1.74 4.73
N LEU A 371 -6.53 1.93 3.95
CA LEU A 371 -6.62 2.43 2.58
C LEU A 371 -5.57 1.79 1.66
N ALA A 372 -6.02 1.32 0.50
CA ALA A 372 -5.17 0.98 -0.64
C ALA A 372 -5.36 2.01 -1.76
N VAL A 373 -4.25 2.46 -2.35
CA VAL A 373 -4.25 3.42 -3.46
C VAL A 373 -3.42 2.85 -4.59
N GLN A 374 -3.98 2.85 -5.80
CA GLN A 374 -3.32 2.33 -6.99
C GLN A 374 -3.52 3.31 -8.16
N GLY A 375 -2.49 3.44 -9.00
CA GLY A 375 -2.54 4.29 -10.19
C GLY A 375 -2.90 3.47 -11.43
N PHE A 376 -3.81 4.00 -12.26
CA PHE A 376 -4.24 3.39 -13.51
C PHE A 376 -4.13 4.38 -14.66
N HIS A 377 -3.55 3.94 -15.77
CA HIS A 377 -3.47 4.75 -16.97
C HIS A 377 -4.82 4.80 -17.68
N VAL A 378 -5.28 6.01 -17.99
CA VAL A 378 -6.39 6.27 -18.91
C VAL A 378 -5.86 6.95 -20.16
N LYS A 379 -6.36 6.59 -21.35
CA LYS A 379 -5.95 7.31 -22.57
C LYS A 379 -6.44 8.76 -22.49
N GLY A 380 -5.66 9.72 -22.98
CA GLY A 380 -6.03 11.15 -22.94
C GLY A 380 -7.41 11.46 -23.54
N VAL A 381 -7.78 10.78 -24.64
CA VAL A 381 -9.12 10.88 -25.26
C VAL A 381 -10.28 10.43 -24.34
N ASN A 382 -9.97 9.69 -23.29
CA ASN A 382 -10.94 9.27 -22.27
C ASN A 382 -10.82 10.09 -20.97
N ASN A 383 -9.89 11.06 -20.90
CA ASN A 383 -9.65 11.92 -19.74
C ASN A 383 -10.21 13.35 -19.90
N GLU A 384 -11.11 13.55 -20.88
CA GLU A 384 -11.57 14.87 -21.34
C GLU A 384 -12.13 15.78 -20.24
N ARG A 385 -12.77 15.19 -19.22
CA ARG A 385 -13.31 15.92 -18.07
C ARG A 385 -12.22 16.54 -17.20
N ALA A 386 -11.19 15.76 -16.88
CA ALA A 386 -10.07 16.25 -16.08
C ALA A 386 -9.24 17.25 -16.90
N ASP A 387 -9.07 17.00 -18.21
CA ASP A 387 -8.45 17.92 -19.16
C ASP A 387 -9.18 19.29 -19.20
N ALA A 388 -10.51 19.29 -19.29
CA ALA A 388 -11.29 20.53 -19.26
C ALA A 388 -11.11 21.32 -17.96
N LEU A 389 -11.13 20.62 -16.81
CA LEU A 389 -10.87 21.23 -15.51
C LEU A 389 -9.47 21.85 -15.42
N SER A 390 -8.46 21.21 -16.03
CA SER A 390 -7.06 21.65 -16.01
C SER A 390 -6.73 22.80 -16.97
N ARG A 391 -7.63 23.16 -17.90
CA ARG A 391 -7.40 24.18 -18.95
C ARG A 391 -8.22 25.47 -18.75
N PRO A 392 -7.82 26.37 -17.83
CA PRO A 392 -8.52 27.64 -17.59
C PRO A 392 -8.53 28.60 -18.80
N LYS A 393 -7.68 28.39 -19.80
CA LYS A 393 -7.73 29.18 -21.05
C LYS A 393 -8.90 28.78 -21.96
N ASN A 394 -9.21 27.48 -22.01
CA ASN A 394 -10.28 26.92 -22.83
C ASN A 394 -11.61 26.94 -22.07
N PHE A 395 -11.56 26.73 -20.76
CA PHE A 395 -12.70 26.76 -19.85
C PHE A 395 -12.42 27.74 -18.70
N PRO A 396 -12.62 29.05 -18.90
CA PRO A 396 -12.32 30.09 -17.90
C PRO A 396 -13.01 29.88 -16.56
N THR A 397 -14.27 29.44 -16.58
CA THR A 397 -15.10 29.24 -15.40
C THR A 397 -15.52 27.78 -15.26
N TYR A 398 -16.05 27.41 -14.10
CA TYR A 398 -16.71 26.12 -13.93
C TYR A 398 -17.97 25.98 -14.81
N ASN A 399 -18.69 27.08 -15.08
CA ASN A 399 -19.88 27.03 -15.93
C ASN A 399 -19.53 26.59 -17.36
N ASP A 400 -18.42 27.07 -17.93
CA ASP A 400 -17.94 26.64 -19.25
C ASP A 400 -17.68 25.12 -19.28
N VAL A 401 -17.09 24.58 -18.20
CA VAL A 401 -16.89 23.14 -18.04
C VAL A 401 -18.24 22.42 -17.97
N PHE A 402 -19.21 22.93 -17.21
CA PHE A 402 -20.52 22.30 -17.02
C PHE A 402 -21.41 22.34 -18.26
N GLU A 403 -21.29 23.37 -19.08
CA GLU A 403 -21.98 23.44 -20.38
C GLU A 403 -21.51 22.32 -21.32
N THR A 404 -20.22 21.95 -21.23
CA THR A 404 -19.64 20.87 -22.04
C THR A 404 -19.84 19.50 -21.39
N TYR A 405 -19.65 19.40 -20.07
CA TYR A 405 -19.70 18.18 -19.27
C TYR A 405 -20.69 18.34 -18.12
N SER A 406 -21.98 18.24 -18.46
CA SER A 406 -23.08 18.45 -17.52
C SER A 406 -23.09 17.50 -16.31
N ASP A 407 -22.46 16.33 -16.42
CA ASP A 407 -22.34 15.39 -15.31
C ASP A 407 -21.48 15.91 -14.16
N LEU A 408 -20.55 16.84 -14.42
CA LEU A 408 -19.72 17.49 -13.40
C LEU A 408 -20.49 18.54 -12.59
N LYS A 409 -21.61 19.07 -13.11
CA LYS A 409 -22.38 20.14 -12.46
C LYS A 409 -22.86 19.78 -11.06
N ASN A 410 -23.14 18.50 -10.83
CA ASN A 410 -23.66 17.99 -9.56
C ASN A 410 -22.54 17.67 -8.55
N LEU A 411 -21.28 17.71 -8.97
CA LEU A 411 -20.15 17.43 -8.09
C LEU A 411 -19.80 18.65 -7.24
N GLN A 412 -19.46 18.41 -5.97
CA GLN A 412 -19.02 19.48 -5.09
C GLN A 412 -17.66 20.04 -5.55
N VAL A 413 -17.63 21.34 -5.83
CA VAL A 413 -16.38 22.08 -6.07
C VAL A 413 -15.63 22.27 -4.75
N LEU A 414 -14.35 21.88 -4.70
CA LEU A 414 -13.47 22.01 -3.54
C LEU A 414 -12.29 22.92 -3.87
N ASP A 415 -12.06 23.91 -2.99
CA ASP A 415 -10.84 24.72 -3.02
C ASP A 415 -9.69 24.00 -2.34
N LEU A 416 -8.47 24.20 -2.85
CA LEU A 416 -7.27 23.67 -2.22
C LEU A 416 -7.02 24.41 -0.90
N PRO A 417 -6.91 23.70 0.24
CA PRO A 417 -6.63 24.35 1.49
C PRO A 417 -5.21 24.93 1.48
N HIS A 418 -5.04 26.12 2.06
CA HIS A 418 -3.76 26.82 2.09
C HIS A 418 -2.62 25.95 2.68
N CYS A 419 -2.91 25.14 3.69
CA CYS A 419 -1.93 24.23 4.28
C CYS A 419 -1.40 23.18 3.29
N LEU A 420 -2.23 22.67 2.38
CA LEU A 420 -1.80 21.76 1.31
C LEU A 420 -0.91 22.49 0.31
N ILE A 421 -1.34 23.69 -0.14
CA ILE A 421 -0.58 24.52 -1.09
C ILE A 421 0.82 24.80 -0.57
N VAL A 422 0.95 25.15 0.72
CA VAL A 422 2.26 25.39 1.37
C VAL A 422 3.15 24.16 1.33
N GLN A 423 2.61 22.95 1.58
CA GLN A 423 3.42 21.74 1.52
C GLN A 423 3.81 21.36 0.10
N LEU A 424 2.89 21.47 -0.86
CA LEU A 424 3.20 21.24 -2.28
C LEU A 424 4.30 22.19 -2.76
N LYS A 425 4.19 23.49 -2.46
CA LYS A 425 5.24 24.49 -2.72
C LYS A 425 6.59 24.08 -2.18
N ARG A 426 6.63 23.65 -0.92
CA ARG A 426 7.85 23.19 -0.26
C ARG A 426 8.46 21.97 -0.99
N CYS A 427 7.63 21.04 -1.44
CA CYS A 427 8.07 19.85 -2.18
C CYS A 427 8.63 20.16 -3.58
N LEU A 428 8.26 21.28 -4.18
CA LEU A 428 8.83 21.74 -5.47
C LEU A 428 10.27 22.30 -5.36
N SER A 429 10.88 22.24 -4.18
CA SER A 429 12.30 22.56 -4.00
C SER A 429 13.22 21.68 -4.85
N LEU A 430 14.18 22.30 -5.54
CA LEU A 430 15.26 21.62 -6.27
C LEU A 430 16.27 20.90 -5.35
N LYS A 431 16.16 21.10 -4.03
CA LYS A 431 16.95 20.40 -3.02
C LYS A 431 16.08 19.37 -2.30
N LEU A 432 16.68 18.24 -1.94
CA LEU A 432 16.04 17.29 -1.03
C LEU A 432 15.71 17.97 0.29
N ILE A 433 14.44 17.92 0.67
CA ILE A 433 13.95 18.47 1.93
C ILE A 433 13.78 17.34 2.95
N GLU A 434 13.70 17.72 4.22
CA GLU A 434 13.17 16.82 5.22
C GLU A 434 11.69 16.57 4.94
N ALA A 435 11.24 15.35 5.16
CA ALA A 435 9.84 15.01 4.97
C ALA A 435 8.94 15.74 5.98
N PRO A 436 7.64 15.86 5.66
CA PRO A 436 6.69 16.45 6.59
C PRO A 436 6.55 15.62 7.87
N SER A 437 6.40 16.29 9.01
CA SER A 437 6.22 15.65 10.31
C SER A 437 4.82 15.02 10.46
N LYS A 438 4.68 14.07 11.39
CA LYS A 438 3.38 13.49 11.81
C LYS A 438 2.36 14.59 12.16
N LYS A 439 2.79 15.64 12.86
CA LYS A 439 1.96 16.81 13.19
C LYS A 439 1.44 17.52 11.94
N THR A 440 2.29 17.70 10.93
CA THR A 440 1.91 18.33 9.65
C THR A 440 0.88 17.48 8.91
N MET A 441 1.10 16.17 8.82
CA MET A 441 0.18 15.23 8.17
C MET A 441 -1.16 15.14 8.90
N THR A 442 -1.13 15.07 10.22
CA THR A 442 -2.34 15.09 11.06
C THR A 442 -3.14 16.36 10.83
N ALA A 443 -2.49 17.53 10.73
CA ALA A 443 -3.18 18.79 10.44
C ALA A 443 -3.82 18.79 9.05
N LEU A 444 -3.14 18.27 8.03
CA LEU A 444 -3.69 18.14 6.67
C LEU A 444 -4.92 17.23 6.64
N LEU A 445 -4.89 16.09 7.36
CA LEU A 445 -5.97 15.10 7.39
C LEU A 445 -7.16 15.48 8.28
N ARG A 446 -7.01 16.53 9.11
CA ARG A 446 -8.09 17.07 9.95
C ARG A 446 -8.86 18.22 9.30
N VAL A 447 -8.47 18.63 8.10
CA VAL A 447 -9.21 19.66 7.34
C VAL A 447 -10.64 19.17 7.10
N ASP A 448 -11.63 19.99 7.50
CA ASP A 448 -13.03 19.68 7.24
C ASP A 448 -13.34 19.94 5.76
N VAL A 449 -13.52 18.87 4.99
CA VAL A 449 -13.80 18.94 3.56
C VAL A 449 -15.07 19.74 3.23
N LEU A 450 -16.03 19.83 4.15
CA LEU A 450 -17.27 20.59 3.94
C LEU A 450 -17.05 22.10 4.03
N SER A 451 -15.96 22.52 4.68
CA SER A 451 -15.54 23.93 4.77
C SER A 451 -14.78 24.41 3.52
N LEU A 452 -14.31 23.49 2.68
CA LEU A 452 -13.58 23.79 1.44
C LEU A 452 -14.57 24.15 0.33
N ARG A 453 -15.10 25.37 0.36
CA ARG A 453 -15.98 25.90 -0.68
C ARG A 453 -15.25 26.92 -1.54
N PRO A 454 -15.56 26.99 -2.84
CA PRO A 454 -14.99 28.00 -3.72
C PRO A 454 -15.24 29.40 -3.14
N SER A 455 -14.18 30.21 -3.09
CA SER A 455 -14.36 31.65 -2.93
C SER A 455 -15.26 32.19 -4.05
N ALA A 456 -16.10 33.20 -3.78
CA ALA A 456 -17.08 33.74 -4.73
C ALA A 456 -16.48 34.36 -6.02
N LYS A 457 -15.20 34.11 -6.33
CA LYS A 457 -14.42 34.67 -7.43
C LYS A 457 -13.96 33.66 -8.48
N ASN A 458 -14.41 32.39 -8.44
CA ASN A 458 -14.01 31.35 -9.40
C ASN A 458 -15.17 30.79 -10.22
#